data_AF-A0A6A2YXN0-F1
#
_entry.id   AF-A0A6A2YXN0-F1
#
_cell.length_a   1.000
_cell.length_b   1.000
_cell.length_c   1.000
_cell.angle_alpha   90.00
_cell.angle_beta   90.00
_cell.angle_gamma   90.00
#
_symmetry.space_group_name_H-M   'P 1'
#
loop_
_entity.id
_entity.type
_entity.pdbx_description
1 polymer ?
#
loop_
_entity_poly.entity_id
_entity_poly.type
_entity_poly.pdbx_seq_one_letter_code
_entity_poly.pdbx_strand_id
1 'polypeptide(L)'
;MLSTYARSSFIWFLDPLLVKATRGDPVSRLPVWMMRHAGRYMVVYRKLAEKHPSFRERSETTNLIVEISLQPWEAFRPDGVITFSDMLTPLPAFGVPFDIEEVRGPVIQSPIHSEDCLKALHPIDVEKLHFVGESLKIFARRLEIMQRCWALSELLGQLPHI
;
A
#
# COMPACT_ATOMS: atom_id res chain seq x y z
N MET A 1 -33.05 -11.71 -29.22
CA MET A 1 -33.01 -11.99 -27.77
C MET A 1 -31.66 -12.63 -27.41
N LEU A 2 -30.56 -11.92 -27.64
CA LEU A 2 -29.20 -12.37 -27.31
C LEU A 2 -28.34 -11.12 -27.12
N SER A 3 -28.30 -10.54 -25.91
CA SER A 3 -27.20 -9.65 -25.50
C SER A 3 -27.34 -9.24 -24.03
N THR A 4 -26.92 -10.11 -23.12
CA THR A 4 -26.65 -9.72 -21.72
C THR A 4 -25.31 -10.29 -21.21
N TYR A 5 -24.75 -11.30 -21.88
CA TYR A 5 -23.51 -11.95 -21.43
C TYR A 5 -22.22 -11.22 -21.84
N ALA A 6 -22.26 -10.35 -22.85
CA ALA A 6 -21.09 -9.61 -23.34
C ALA A 6 -20.69 -8.39 -22.46
N ARG A 7 -21.50 -8.02 -21.47
CA ARG A 7 -21.18 -6.92 -20.55
C ARG A 7 -20.23 -7.31 -19.42
N SER A 8 -20.10 -8.60 -19.12
CA SER A 8 -19.30 -9.05 -17.98
C SER A 8 -17.81 -8.92 -18.26
N SER A 9 -17.31 -9.28 -19.45
CA SER A 9 -15.87 -9.30 -19.73
C SER A 9 -15.26 -7.92 -20.07
N PHE A 10 -16.08 -6.90 -20.36
CA PHE A 10 -15.62 -5.60 -20.86
C PHE A 10 -15.28 -4.60 -19.74
N ILE A 11 -15.76 -4.83 -18.51
CA ILE A 11 -15.60 -3.92 -17.38
C ILE A 11 -14.17 -3.94 -16.81
N TRP A 12 -13.42 -5.02 -17.04
CA TRP A 12 -12.19 -5.32 -16.29
C TRP A 12 -10.88 -4.80 -16.92
N PHE A 13 -10.94 -4.22 -18.12
CA PHE A 13 -9.80 -3.56 -18.79
C PHE A 13 -9.83 -2.03 -18.66
N LEU A 14 -10.82 -1.48 -17.95
CA LEU A 14 -10.87 -0.05 -17.71
C LEU A 14 -9.87 0.34 -16.62
N ASP A 15 -9.07 1.37 -16.89
CA ASP A 15 -8.20 2.00 -15.89
C ASP A 15 -8.99 2.34 -14.61
N PRO A 16 -8.40 2.15 -13.41
CA PRO A 16 -9.02 2.53 -12.14
C PRO A 16 -9.45 3.99 -12.11
N LEU A 17 -10.51 4.31 -11.36
CA LEU A 17 -11.10 5.65 -11.30
C LEU A 17 -10.07 6.74 -10.95
N LEU A 18 -9.20 6.46 -9.98
CA LEU A 18 -8.12 7.37 -9.59
C LEU A 18 -7.13 7.63 -10.73
N VAL A 19 -6.76 6.59 -11.50
CA VAL A 19 -5.83 6.71 -12.63
C VAL A 19 -6.44 7.51 -13.79
N LYS A 20 -7.73 7.32 -14.06
CA LYS A 20 -8.46 8.12 -15.04
C LYS A 20 -8.51 9.60 -14.65
N ALA A 21 -8.88 9.88 -13.41
CA ALA A 21 -8.95 11.24 -12.91
C ALA A 21 -7.58 11.95 -12.96
N THR A 22 -6.49 11.27 -12.62
CA THR A 22 -5.14 11.87 -12.68
C THR A 22 -4.65 12.14 -14.10
N ARG A 23 -5.18 11.42 -15.10
CA ARG A 23 -4.94 11.68 -16.53
C ARG A 23 -5.84 12.76 -17.12
N GLY A 24 -6.87 13.20 -16.38
CA GLY A 24 -7.87 14.15 -16.87
C GLY A 24 -8.98 13.52 -17.72
N ASP A 25 -9.11 12.18 -17.70
CA ASP A 25 -10.19 11.48 -18.41
C ASP A 25 -11.54 11.74 -17.74
N PRO A 26 -12.67 11.68 -18.49
CA PRO A 26 -14.01 11.73 -17.89
C PRO A 26 -14.21 10.61 -16.87
N VAL A 27 -14.66 10.97 -15.67
CA VAL A 27 -14.92 10.05 -14.56
C VAL A 27 -16.38 10.14 -14.10
N SER A 28 -16.96 9.01 -13.67
CA SER A 28 -18.35 8.94 -13.22
C SER A 28 -18.60 9.65 -11.89
N ARG A 29 -17.55 9.77 -11.06
CA ARG A 29 -17.53 10.51 -9.80
C ARG A 29 -16.09 10.88 -9.45
N LEU A 30 -15.92 11.77 -8.48
CA LEU A 30 -14.61 12.09 -7.93
C LEU A 30 -14.03 10.88 -7.17
N PRO A 31 -12.79 10.46 -7.43
CA PRO A 31 -12.13 9.42 -6.65
C PRO A 31 -11.70 9.95 -5.29
N VAL A 32 -11.82 9.12 -4.25
CA VAL A 32 -11.50 9.47 -2.86
C VAL A 32 -10.55 8.44 -2.27
N TRP A 33 -9.50 8.93 -1.63
CA TRP A 33 -8.58 8.19 -0.78
C TRP A 33 -8.01 9.16 0.26
N MET A 34 -7.35 8.63 1.29
CA MET A 34 -6.76 9.46 2.35
C MET A 34 -5.28 9.14 2.55
N MET A 35 -4.48 10.18 2.80
CA MET A 35 -3.13 9.97 3.30
C MET A 35 -3.18 9.36 4.71
N ARG A 36 -2.19 8.52 5.04
CA ARG A 36 -2.13 7.79 6.33
C ARG A 36 -3.36 6.93 6.61
N HIS A 37 -4.02 6.44 5.55
CA HIS A 37 -5.22 5.60 5.65
C HIS A 37 -5.02 4.28 6.39
N ALA A 38 -3.80 3.75 6.46
CA ALA A 38 -3.44 2.58 7.25
C ALA A 38 -2.61 3.08 8.44
N GLY A 39 -3.17 2.99 9.64
CA GLY A 39 -2.48 3.51 10.82
C GLY A 39 -3.30 3.47 12.11
N ARG A 40 -2.78 4.18 13.11
CA ARG A 40 -3.17 4.09 14.53
C ARG A 40 -4.64 4.37 14.82
N TYR A 41 -5.40 5.02 13.93
CA TYR A 41 -6.84 5.21 14.14
C TYR A 41 -7.61 3.89 14.03
N MET A 42 -7.11 2.91 13.27
CA MET A 42 -7.74 1.60 13.09
C MET A 42 -7.43 0.66 14.26
N VAL A 43 -8.46 0.02 14.82
CA VAL A 43 -8.31 -1.01 15.87
C VAL A 43 -7.47 -2.19 15.37
N VAL A 44 -7.70 -2.63 14.14
CA VAL A 44 -6.97 -3.74 13.51
C VAL A 44 -5.47 -3.45 13.38
N TYR A 45 -5.10 -2.23 13.01
CA TYR A 45 -3.71 -1.79 12.96
C TYR A 45 -3.08 -1.82 14.36
N ARG A 46 -3.75 -1.28 15.38
CA ARG A 46 -3.22 -1.26 16.75
C ARG A 46 -2.97 -2.67 17.29
N LYS A 47 -3.89 -3.61 17.08
CA LYS A 47 -3.72 -5.02 17.47
C LYS A 47 -2.55 -5.70 16.76
N LEU A 48 -2.32 -5.39 15.47
CA LEU A 48 -1.15 -5.87 14.74
C LEU A 48 0.14 -5.24 15.29
N ALA A 49 0.09 -3.94 15.59
CA ALA A 49 1.21 -3.20 16.15
C ALA A 49 1.63 -3.68 17.54
N GLU A 50 0.69 -4.15 18.37
CA GLU A 50 0.97 -4.80 19.66
C GLU A 50 1.73 -6.13 19.49
N LYS A 51 1.47 -6.88 18.41
CA LYS A 51 2.15 -8.15 18.11
C LYS A 51 3.52 -7.95 17.48
N HIS A 52 3.67 -6.92 16.66
CA HIS A 52 4.90 -6.55 15.95
C HIS A 52 5.31 -5.15 16.36
N PRO A 53 5.90 -4.96 17.56
CA PRO A 53 6.12 -3.64 18.16
C PRO A 53 7.08 -2.77 17.33
N SER A 54 8.06 -3.38 16.66
CA SER A 54 9.01 -2.67 15.81
C SER A 54 8.32 -2.08 14.58
N PHE A 55 8.42 -0.76 14.41
CA PHE A 55 7.91 -0.12 13.19
C PHE A 55 8.63 -0.65 11.96
N ARG A 56 9.96 -0.78 12.03
CA ARG A 56 10.79 -1.28 10.92
C ARG A 56 10.39 -2.69 10.52
N GLU A 57 10.13 -3.57 11.49
CA GLU A 57 9.61 -4.91 11.21
C GLU A 57 8.31 -4.84 10.39
N ARG A 58 7.37 -3.98 10.77
CA ARG A 58 6.09 -3.82 10.05
C ARG A 58 6.27 -3.20 8.65
N SER A 59 7.22 -2.29 8.47
CA SER A 59 7.46 -1.59 7.19
C SER A 59 8.46 -2.28 6.26
N GLU A 60 9.17 -3.32 6.74
CA GLU A 60 10.21 -4.05 5.99
C GLU A 60 9.88 -5.54 5.82
N THR A 61 8.85 -6.05 6.51
CA THR A 61 8.36 -7.43 6.33
C THR A 61 7.24 -7.47 5.29
N THR A 62 7.49 -8.11 4.15
CA THR A 62 6.58 -8.22 3.00
C THR A 62 5.13 -8.55 3.38
N ASN A 63 4.90 -9.56 4.23
CA ASN A 63 3.55 -9.95 4.63
C ASN A 63 2.83 -8.89 5.48
N LEU A 64 3.56 -8.25 6.41
CA LEU A 64 3.00 -7.20 7.26
C LEU A 64 2.68 -5.95 6.45
N ILE A 65 3.55 -5.56 5.51
CA ILE A 65 3.29 -4.46 4.58
C ILE A 65 1.97 -4.69 3.84
N VAL A 66 1.80 -5.87 3.23
CA VAL A 66 0.60 -6.20 2.46
C VAL A 66 -0.64 -6.21 3.35
N GLU A 67 -0.58 -6.85 4.52
CA GLU A 67 -1.70 -6.93 5.46
C GLU A 67 -2.14 -5.53 5.90
N ILE A 68 -1.21 -4.71 6.39
CA ILE A 68 -1.50 -3.35 6.84
C ILE A 68 -2.07 -2.49 5.69
N SER A 69 -1.50 -2.60 4.49
CA SER A 69 -1.92 -1.80 3.33
C SER A 69 -3.36 -2.08 2.90
N LEU A 70 -3.85 -3.31 3.09
CA LEU A 70 -5.18 -3.73 2.66
C LEU A 70 -6.29 -3.43 3.68
N GLN A 71 -5.95 -3.20 4.96
CA GLN A 71 -6.92 -2.89 6.02
C GLN A 71 -7.90 -1.75 5.64
N PRO A 72 -7.46 -0.61 5.07
CA PRO A 72 -8.38 0.49 4.73
C PRO A 72 -9.30 0.13 3.57
N TRP A 73 -8.83 -0.72 2.65
CA TRP A 73 -9.65 -1.18 1.54
C TRP A 73 -10.77 -2.10 2.01
N GLU A 74 -10.49 -3.00 2.96
CA GLU A 74 -11.52 -3.84 3.57
C GLU A 74 -12.58 -3.03 4.30
N ALA A 75 -12.17 -1.96 5.01
CA ALA A 75 -13.07 -1.14 5.80
C ALA A 75 -13.90 -0.14 4.98
N PHE A 76 -13.29 0.51 3.98
CA PHE A 76 -13.86 1.69 3.33
C PHE A 76 -13.90 1.63 1.80
N ARG A 77 -13.17 0.69 1.17
CA ARG A 77 -13.07 0.54 -0.29
C ARG A 77 -12.77 1.86 -1.03
N PRO A 78 -11.68 2.57 -0.69
CA PRO A 78 -11.31 3.81 -1.37
C PRO A 78 -10.87 3.53 -2.81
N ASP A 79 -10.85 4.58 -3.63
CA ASP A 79 -10.46 4.51 -5.06
C ASP A 79 -8.94 4.38 -5.27
N GLY A 80 -8.18 4.60 -4.21
CA GLY A 80 -6.73 4.46 -4.18
C GLY A 80 -6.29 3.87 -2.84
N VAL A 81 -5.31 2.98 -2.91
CA VAL A 81 -4.73 2.33 -1.74
C VAL A 81 -3.22 2.52 -1.81
N ILE A 82 -2.63 3.19 -0.81
CA ILE A 82 -1.18 3.40 -0.72
C ILE A 82 -0.54 2.29 0.13
N THR A 83 0.61 1.79 -0.33
CA THR A 83 1.40 0.78 0.39
C THR A 83 1.92 1.32 1.72
N PHE A 84 1.98 0.46 2.73
CA PHE A 84 2.58 0.77 4.02
C PHE A 84 4.11 0.67 3.93
N SER A 85 4.77 1.82 3.95
CA SER A 85 6.23 1.92 3.90
C SER A 85 6.66 3.22 4.58
N ASP A 86 7.93 3.31 5.00
CA ASP A 86 8.52 4.54 5.50
C ASP A 86 9.34 5.24 4.41
N MET A 87 9.38 6.58 4.43
CA MET A 87 10.17 7.33 3.45
C MET A 87 11.69 7.15 3.66
N LEU A 88 12.13 6.83 4.89
CA LEU A 88 13.53 6.63 5.25
C LEU A 88 14.03 5.20 4.97
N THR A 89 13.15 4.30 4.53
CA THR A 89 13.50 2.92 4.14
C THR A 89 14.76 2.80 3.26
N PRO A 90 15.04 3.71 2.31
CA PRO A 90 16.27 3.65 1.51
C PRO A 90 17.56 4.01 2.26
N LEU A 91 17.51 4.68 3.41
CA LEU A 91 18.72 5.19 4.09
C LEU A 91 19.77 4.10 4.40
N PRO A 92 19.41 2.92 4.92
CA PRO A 92 20.39 1.84 5.16
C PRO A 92 20.97 1.25 3.87
N ALA A 93 20.28 1.43 2.73
CA ALA A 93 20.79 1.06 1.41
C ALA A 93 21.80 2.08 0.87
N PHE A 94 21.86 3.29 1.42
CA PHE A 94 22.88 4.31 1.16
C PHE A 94 24.03 4.33 2.19
N GLY A 95 23.96 3.49 3.23
CA GLY A 95 24.96 3.44 4.30
C GLY A 95 24.62 4.31 5.51
N VAL A 96 23.38 4.82 5.61
CA VAL A 96 22.92 5.61 6.76
C VAL A 96 21.98 4.76 7.61
N PRO A 97 22.45 4.17 8.73
CA PRO A 97 21.59 3.43 9.64
C PRO A 97 20.63 4.40 10.35
N PHE A 98 19.39 3.97 10.52
CA PHE A 98 18.40 4.66 11.32
C PHE A 98 17.52 3.63 12.05
N ASP A 99 16.98 4.07 13.19
CA ASP A 99 15.98 3.34 13.94
C ASP A 99 14.73 4.22 14.11
N ILE A 100 13.62 3.60 14.53
CA ILE A 100 12.39 4.33 14.85
C ILE A 100 12.04 4.06 16.30
N GLU A 101 12.18 5.09 17.13
CA GLU A 101 11.74 5.08 18.52
C GLU A 101 10.26 5.47 18.62
N GLU A 102 9.52 4.85 19.53
CA GLU A 102 8.06 4.98 19.60
C GLU A 102 7.57 6.42 19.86
N VAL A 103 8.30 7.18 20.68
CA VAL A 103 7.96 8.57 21.05
C VAL A 103 8.71 9.58 20.18
N ARG A 104 10.00 9.32 19.91
CA ARG A 104 10.89 10.26 19.24
C ARG A 104 10.77 10.23 17.72
N GLY A 105 10.29 9.11 17.15
CA GLY A 105 10.26 8.88 15.72
C GLY A 105 11.62 8.40 15.19
N PRO A 106 11.97 8.71 13.93
CA PRO A 106 13.21 8.23 13.34
C PRO A 106 14.43 8.89 13.98
N VAL A 107 15.41 8.07 14.32
CA VAL A 107 16.69 8.47 14.91
C VAL A 107 17.81 8.01 14.01
N ILE A 108 18.56 8.98 13.48
CA ILE A 108 19.79 8.74 12.72
C ILE A 108 20.95 8.82 13.72
N GLN A 109 21.62 7.68 13.93
CA GLN A 109 22.65 7.54 14.97
C GLN A 109 23.87 8.44 14.69
N SER A 110 24.24 8.57 13.42
CA SER A 110 25.40 9.34 12.96
C SER A 110 24.96 10.32 11.87
N PRO A 111 24.44 11.51 12.22
CA PRO A 111 24.02 12.47 11.23
C PRO A 111 25.23 13.03 10.44
N ILE A 112 25.01 13.35 9.18
CA ILE A 112 26.06 13.78 8.26
C ILE A 112 26.39 15.26 8.51
N HIS A 113 27.62 15.53 8.96
CA HIS A 113 28.08 16.90 9.27
C HIS A 113 29.48 17.22 8.72
N SER A 114 30.15 16.29 8.03
CA SER A 114 31.48 16.50 7.45
C SER A 114 31.60 15.89 6.05
N GLU A 115 32.63 16.30 5.33
CA GLU A 115 32.97 15.73 4.02
C GLU A 115 33.33 14.24 4.14
N ASP A 116 33.98 13.82 5.23
CA ASP A 116 34.32 12.42 5.46
C ASP A 116 33.06 11.55 5.67
N CYS A 117 32.02 12.09 6.32
CA CYS A 117 30.71 11.43 6.40
C CYS A 117 30.08 11.24 5.02
N LEU A 118 30.22 12.23 4.11
CA LEU A 118 29.72 12.11 2.74
C LEU A 118 30.49 11.04 1.95
N LYS A 119 31.81 10.94 2.15
CA LYS A 119 32.65 9.91 1.51
C LYS A 119 32.33 8.49 1.98
N ALA A 120 31.73 8.34 3.16
CA ALA A 120 31.29 7.04 3.69
C ALA A 120 29.97 6.54 3.06
N LEU A 121 29.22 7.40 2.38
CA LEU A 121 28.04 6.99 1.63
C LEU A 121 28.43 6.13 0.44
N HIS A 122 27.57 5.18 0.10
CA HIS A 122 27.77 4.30 -1.04
C HIS A 122 26.57 4.35 -2.00
N PRO A 123 26.74 3.91 -3.26
CA PRO A 123 25.60 3.70 -4.16
C PRO A 123 24.52 2.84 -3.52
N ILE A 124 23.26 3.04 -3.93
CA ILE A 124 22.12 2.28 -3.38
C ILE A 124 22.35 0.78 -3.59
N ASP A 125 22.39 0.05 -2.49
CA ASP A 125 22.31 -1.40 -2.50
C ASP A 125 20.83 -1.83 -2.62
N VAL A 126 20.40 -2.06 -3.86
CA VAL A 126 19.00 -2.40 -4.19
C VAL A 126 18.55 -3.74 -3.61
N GLU A 127 19.49 -4.65 -3.31
CA GLU A 127 19.17 -5.95 -2.70
C GLU A 127 18.59 -5.76 -1.29
N LYS A 128 19.01 -4.71 -0.57
CA LYS A 128 18.41 -4.34 0.72
C LYS A 128 16.97 -3.84 0.61
N LEU A 129 16.46 -3.59 -0.59
CA LEU A 129 15.12 -3.06 -0.85
C LEU A 129 14.20 -4.05 -1.59
N HIS A 130 14.61 -5.32 -1.75
CA HIS A 130 13.84 -6.34 -2.49
C HIS A 130 12.40 -6.48 -1.98
N PHE A 131 12.19 -6.39 -0.66
CA PHE A 131 10.87 -6.50 -0.02
C PHE A 131 9.88 -5.43 -0.51
N VAL A 132 10.35 -4.26 -0.96
CA VAL A 132 9.48 -3.21 -1.53
C VAL A 132 8.85 -3.71 -2.83
N GLY A 133 9.67 -4.28 -3.72
CA GLY A 133 9.19 -4.83 -4.98
C GLY A 133 8.29 -6.06 -4.79
N GLU A 134 8.65 -6.95 -3.87
CA GLU A 134 7.85 -8.13 -3.56
C GLU A 134 6.50 -7.77 -2.94
N SER A 135 6.49 -6.88 -1.95
CA SER A 135 5.26 -6.43 -1.31
C SER A 135 4.33 -5.74 -2.30
N LEU A 136 4.85 -4.88 -3.19
CA LEU A 136 4.04 -4.25 -4.25
C LEU A 136 3.40 -5.28 -5.19
N LYS A 137 4.15 -6.31 -5.62
CA LYS A 137 3.61 -7.38 -6.49
C LYS A 137 2.48 -8.16 -5.81
N ILE A 138 2.69 -8.55 -4.55
CA ILE A 138 1.69 -9.31 -3.77
C ILE A 138 0.47 -8.43 -3.48
N PHE A 139 0.71 -7.19 -3.04
CA PHE A 139 -0.31 -6.19 -2.76
C PHE A 139 -1.21 -5.95 -3.97
N ALA A 140 -0.64 -5.65 -5.14
CA ALA A 140 -1.38 -5.39 -6.36
C ALA A 140 -2.27 -6.60 -6.75
N ARG A 141 -1.71 -7.82 -6.70
CA ARG A 141 -2.46 -9.04 -6.99
C ARG A 141 -3.60 -9.26 -6.00
N ARG A 142 -3.37 -9.11 -4.70
CA ARG A 142 -4.40 -9.31 -3.67
C ARG A 142 -5.51 -8.26 -3.81
N LEU A 143 -5.15 -7.00 -4.03
CA LEU A 143 -6.12 -5.92 -4.23
C LEU A 143 -7.01 -6.20 -5.46
N GLU A 144 -6.42 -6.64 -6.58
CA GLU A 144 -7.17 -7.02 -7.78
C GLU A 144 -8.16 -8.16 -7.51
N ILE A 145 -7.72 -9.22 -6.81
CA ILE A 145 -8.59 -10.34 -6.43
C ILE A 145 -9.74 -9.86 -5.53
N MET A 146 -9.43 -9.04 -4.53
CA MET A 146 -10.43 -8.53 -3.59
C MET A 146 -11.47 -7.65 -4.29
N GLN A 147 -11.05 -6.76 -5.19
CA GLN A 147 -11.94 -5.95 -6.02
C GLN A 147 -12.87 -6.81 -6.88
N ARG A 148 -12.34 -7.87 -7.50
CA ARG A 148 -13.13 -8.82 -8.30
C ARG A 148 -14.13 -9.58 -7.48
N CYS A 149 -13.71 -10.19 -6.37
CA CYS A 149 -14.60 -10.93 -5.47
C CYS A 149 -15.73 -10.03 -4.95
N TRP A 150 -15.40 -8.78 -4.62
CA TRP A 150 -16.40 -7.84 -4.15
C TRP A 150 -17.40 -7.45 -5.24
N ALA A 151 -16.93 -7.09 -6.43
CA ALA A 151 -17.83 -6.75 -7.55
C ALA A 151 -18.74 -7.92 -7.95
N LEU A 152 -18.24 -9.17 -7.90
CA LEU A 152 -19.06 -10.37 -8.06
C LEU A 152 -20.11 -10.49 -6.96
N SER A 153 -19.76 -10.21 -5.70
CA SER A 153 -20.71 -10.27 -4.59
C SER A 153 -21.83 -9.24 -4.72
N GLU A 154 -21.56 -8.04 -5.24
CA GLU A 154 -22.61 -7.05 -5.53
C GLU A 154 -23.53 -7.51 -6.65
N LEU A 155 -22.97 -8.09 -7.72
CA LEU A 155 -23.77 -8.62 -8.84
C LEU A 155 -24.67 -9.77 -8.38
N LEU A 156 -24.17 -10.66 -7.52
CA LEU A 156 -24.94 -11.78 -6.99
C LEU A 156 -25.98 -11.34 -5.95
N GLY A 157 -25.67 -10.33 -5.12
CA GLY A 157 -26.60 -9.77 -4.15
C GLY A 157 -27.71 -8.90 -4.76
N GLN A 158 -27.57 -8.51 -6.02
CA GLN A 158 -28.60 -7.81 -6.80
C GLN A 158 -29.53 -8.75 -7.60
N LEU A 159 -29.29 -10.07 -7.57
CA LEU A 159 -30.24 -11.04 -8.13
C LEU A 159 -31.41 -11.18 -7.16
N PRO A 160 -32.68 -11.01 -7.60
CA PRO A 160 -33.82 -11.28 -6.74
C PRO A 160 -33.72 -12.74 -6.28
N HIS A 161 -33.87 -12.97 -4.98
CA HIS A 161 -33.97 -14.32 -4.42
C HIS A 161 -35.07 -15.08 -5.17
N ILE A 162 -34.68 -16.02 -6.03
CA ILE A 162 -35.57 -16.96 -6.72
C ILE A 162 -35.98 -18.03 -5.71
#